data_AF-A0AAJ7SI96-F1
#
_entry.id   AF-A0AAJ7SI96-F1
#
_cell.length_a   1.000
_cell.length_b   1.000
_cell.length_c   1.000
_cell.angle_alpha   90.00
_cell.angle_beta   90.00
_cell.angle_gamma   90.00
#
_symmetry.space_group_name_H-M   'P 1'
#
loop_
_entity.id
_entity.type
_entity.pdbx_description
1 polymer ?
#
loop_
_entity_poly.entity_id
_entity_poly.type
_entity_poly.pdbx_seq_one_letter_code
_entity_poly.pdbx_strand_id
1 'polypeptide(L)'
;MMSSKSDIYESEHDNSKKIGIYNCAIGDRAPSFTWGDFANFQKKLVKEVTFNNAVRYPALTLRSNWTMHKLSMIFQHFLPAFIGDGVLSIIGKKPFLNKAYEQINAMQTALSFFTTHEWTFRTEKLEELSEFLDENDRREFDIDVSSLIWDDFLVHYVRGLRDHVLKEEHKGESTRIRTLYLINQAQTCLLACGALVAFKEVRWLAESLDGYFCA
;
A
#
# COMPACT_ATOMS: atom_id res chain seq x y z
N MET A 1 -53.17 25.91 32.75
CA MET A 1 -52.67 24.81 31.92
C MET A 1 -51.68 25.39 30.94
N MET A 2 -50.40 25.43 31.31
CA MET A 2 -49.32 25.88 30.43
C MET A 2 -48.80 24.64 29.70
N SER A 3 -49.02 24.59 28.38
CA SER A 3 -48.38 23.63 27.50
C SER A 3 -46.87 23.75 27.67
N SER A 4 -46.22 22.59 27.84
CA SER A 4 -44.78 22.49 28.08
C SER A 4 -44.04 23.04 26.87
N LYS A 5 -42.98 23.83 27.11
CA LYS A 5 -42.08 24.33 26.06
C LYS A 5 -41.51 23.22 25.17
N SER A 6 -41.51 21.96 25.62
CA SER A 6 -41.11 20.79 24.81
C SER A 6 -42.00 20.57 23.59
N ASP A 7 -43.30 20.85 23.70
CA ASP A 7 -44.28 20.49 22.66
C ASP A 7 -44.23 21.48 21.48
N ILE A 8 -43.65 22.66 21.71
CA ILE A 8 -43.43 23.70 20.70
C ILE A 8 -42.15 23.41 19.91
N TYR A 9 -41.13 22.80 20.51
CA TYR A 9 -39.89 22.44 19.78
C TYR A 9 -40.05 21.18 18.91
N GLU A 10 -40.99 20.31 19.22
CA GLU A 10 -41.20 19.07 18.49
C GLU A 10 -42.11 19.24 17.25
N SER A 11 -42.81 20.38 17.13
CA SER A 11 -43.77 20.64 16.04
C SER A 11 -43.26 21.54 14.90
N GLU A 12 -42.05 22.13 15.00
CA GLU A 12 -41.51 23.02 13.95
C GLU A 12 -40.42 22.38 13.05
N HIS A 13 -40.02 21.12 13.28
CA HIS A 13 -38.99 20.46 12.45
C HIS A 13 -39.50 19.40 11.47
N ASP A 14 -40.82 19.26 11.27
CA ASP A 14 -41.41 18.27 10.35
C ASP A 14 -41.58 18.81 8.90
N ASN A 15 -40.57 19.52 8.41
CA ASN A 15 -40.44 19.82 6.97
C ASN A 15 -38.98 20.02 6.52
N SER A 16 -38.03 19.46 7.27
CA SER A 16 -36.64 19.40 6.81
C SER A 16 -36.58 18.34 5.69
N LYS A 17 -36.38 18.78 4.43
CA LYS A 17 -36.05 17.89 3.30
C LYS A 17 -34.99 16.89 3.77
N LYS A 18 -35.36 15.61 3.92
CA LYS A 18 -34.45 14.54 4.32
C LYS A 18 -33.33 14.46 3.28
N ILE A 19 -32.12 14.88 3.65
CA ILE A 19 -30.98 14.92 2.73
C ILE A 19 -30.66 13.48 2.30
N GLY A 20 -30.66 13.24 0.99
CA GLY A 20 -30.23 11.97 0.41
C GLY A 20 -28.73 11.81 0.60
N ILE A 21 -28.31 10.85 1.43
CA ILE A 21 -26.91 10.44 1.54
C ILE A 21 -26.68 9.30 0.54
N TYR A 22 -25.78 9.51 -0.41
CA TYR A 22 -25.36 8.52 -1.41
C TYR A 22 -23.92 8.12 -1.13
N ASN A 23 -23.67 6.82 -0.99
CA ASN A 23 -22.33 6.31 -0.73
C ASN A 23 -21.73 5.81 -2.04
N CYS A 24 -20.58 6.37 -2.45
CA CYS A 24 -19.87 5.95 -3.65
C CYS A 24 -18.69 5.06 -3.26
N ALA A 25 -18.92 3.76 -3.27
CA ALA A 25 -17.92 2.76 -2.95
C ALA A 25 -17.80 1.73 -4.08
N ILE A 26 -16.59 1.21 -4.25
CA ILE A 26 -16.28 0.17 -5.24
C ILE A 26 -16.76 -1.19 -4.72
N GLY A 27 -16.44 -1.51 -3.46
CA GLY A 27 -16.96 -2.66 -2.73
C GLY A 27 -17.00 -3.94 -3.57
N ASP A 28 -18.15 -4.59 -3.52
CA ASP A 28 -18.55 -5.77 -4.28
C ASP A 28 -19.09 -5.48 -5.69
N ARG A 29 -19.16 -4.20 -6.10
CA ARG A 29 -19.65 -3.80 -7.43
C ARG A 29 -18.61 -3.97 -8.54
N ALA A 30 -17.32 -3.97 -8.21
CA ALA A 30 -16.24 -4.17 -9.19
C ALA A 30 -15.79 -5.64 -9.26
N PRO A 31 -15.11 -6.04 -10.36
CA PRO A 31 -14.48 -7.35 -10.43
C PRO A 31 -13.55 -7.58 -9.23
N SER A 32 -13.52 -8.81 -8.72
CA SER A 32 -12.72 -9.14 -7.54
C SER A 32 -11.23 -8.82 -7.75
N PHE A 33 -10.61 -8.25 -6.71
CA PHE A 33 -9.21 -7.85 -6.75
C PHE A 33 -8.54 -8.14 -5.41
N THR A 34 -7.52 -8.99 -5.45
CA THR A 34 -6.80 -9.40 -4.25
C THR A 34 -5.43 -8.76 -4.16
N TRP A 35 -4.87 -8.79 -2.95
CA TRP A 35 -3.46 -8.47 -2.73
C TRP A 35 -2.49 -9.32 -3.55
N GLY A 36 -2.89 -10.56 -3.91
CA GLY A 36 -2.12 -11.41 -4.81
C GLY A 36 -2.11 -10.87 -6.25
N ASP A 37 -3.26 -10.37 -6.71
CA ASP A 37 -3.39 -9.76 -8.04
C ASP A 37 -2.56 -8.48 -8.13
N PHE A 38 -2.61 -7.63 -7.08
CA PHE A 38 -1.76 -6.44 -7.00
C PHE A 38 -0.26 -6.79 -7.04
N ALA A 39 0.16 -7.82 -6.31
CA ALA A 39 1.57 -8.28 -6.33
C ALA A 39 1.99 -8.82 -7.70
N ASN A 40 1.09 -9.46 -8.44
CA ASN A 40 1.35 -9.91 -9.81
C ASN A 40 1.41 -8.73 -10.80
N PHE A 41 0.47 -7.79 -10.67
CA PHE A 41 0.40 -6.58 -11.49
C PHE A 41 1.67 -5.74 -11.36
N GLN A 42 2.25 -5.62 -10.16
CA GLN A 42 3.45 -4.83 -9.93
C GLN A 42 4.60 -5.18 -10.88
N LYS A 43 4.80 -6.46 -11.21
CA LYS A 43 5.87 -6.87 -12.15
C LYS A 43 5.69 -6.27 -13.53
N LYS A 44 4.44 -6.08 -13.97
CA LYS A 44 4.10 -5.38 -15.22
C LYS A 44 4.29 -3.88 -15.04
N LEU A 45 3.83 -3.32 -13.93
CA LEU A 45 3.88 -1.88 -13.64
C LEU A 45 5.29 -1.30 -13.73
N VAL A 46 6.31 -2.01 -13.23
CA VAL A 46 7.71 -1.53 -13.28
C VAL A 46 8.23 -1.41 -14.72
N LYS A 47 7.64 -2.13 -15.68
CA LYS A 47 7.93 -2.00 -17.10
C LYS A 47 7.15 -0.85 -17.75
N GLU A 48 5.89 -0.68 -17.35
CA GLU A 48 4.97 0.33 -17.90
C GLU A 48 5.25 1.75 -17.39
N VAL A 49 5.70 1.87 -16.14
CA VAL A 49 5.93 3.16 -15.47
C VAL A 49 7.33 3.20 -14.89
N THR A 50 8.15 4.07 -15.47
CA THR A 50 9.50 4.35 -15.01
C THR A 50 9.51 5.46 -13.95
N PHE A 51 10.26 5.24 -12.87
CA PHE A 51 10.57 6.25 -11.86
C PHE A 51 12.05 6.62 -11.95
N ASN A 52 12.32 7.89 -12.20
CA ASN A 52 13.66 8.39 -12.43
C ASN A 52 14.41 8.66 -11.14
N ASN A 53 13.71 9.05 -10.07
CA ASN A 53 14.33 9.37 -8.78
C ASN A 53 14.26 8.22 -7.76
N ALA A 54 13.81 7.03 -8.18
CA ALA A 54 13.71 5.86 -7.31
C ALA A 54 15.04 5.54 -6.61
N VAL A 55 15.00 5.49 -5.28
CA VAL A 55 16.16 5.12 -4.45
C VAL A 55 16.32 3.61 -4.32
N ARG A 56 15.21 2.87 -4.44
CA ARG A 56 15.15 1.42 -4.35
C ARG A 56 14.33 0.86 -5.51
N TYR A 57 14.61 -0.39 -5.88
CA TYR A 57 13.77 -1.12 -6.82
C TYR A 57 12.34 -1.22 -6.26
N PRO A 58 11.31 -0.83 -7.02
CA PRO A 58 9.92 -0.86 -6.57
C PRO A 58 9.39 -2.31 -6.57
N ALA A 59 9.71 -3.05 -5.51
CA ALA A 59 9.17 -4.38 -5.22
C ALA A 59 8.33 -4.33 -3.94
N LEU A 60 7.14 -4.93 -3.98
CA LEU A 60 6.22 -5.08 -2.87
C LEU A 60 6.24 -6.55 -2.49
N THR A 61 6.46 -6.80 -1.20
CA THR A 61 6.36 -8.15 -0.64
C THR A 61 5.34 -8.11 0.47
N LEU A 62 4.19 -8.73 0.21
CA LEU A 62 3.11 -8.85 1.18
C LEU A 62 3.37 -10.08 2.05
N ARG A 63 3.08 -9.95 3.35
CA ARG A 63 3.35 -10.99 4.34
C ARG A 63 2.16 -11.09 5.30
N SER A 64 1.66 -12.30 5.50
CA SER A 64 0.55 -12.56 6.43
C SER A 64 1.00 -12.62 7.89
N ASN A 65 2.29 -12.85 8.16
CA ASN A 65 2.84 -12.95 9.51
C ASN A 65 3.50 -11.63 9.94
N TRP A 66 2.99 -11.05 11.03
CA TRP A 66 3.47 -9.78 11.60
C TRP A 66 4.92 -9.82 12.08
N THR A 67 5.35 -10.90 12.73
CA THR A 67 6.73 -11.06 13.18
C THR A 67 7.69 -11.11 12.00
N MET A 68 7.35 -11.91 10.97
CA MET A 68 8.14 -11.98 9.74
C MET A 68 8.17 -10.62 9.02
N HIS A 69 7.05 -9.89 9.01
CA HIS A 69 7.00 -8.53 8.48
C HIS A 69 7.92 -7.56 9.23
N LYS A 70 7.90 -7.55 10.56
CA LYS A 70 8.78 -6.69 11.38
C LYS A 70 10.26 -7.02 11.17
N LEU A 71 10.64 -8.30 11.15
CA LEU A 71 12.01 -8.72 10.85
C LEU A 71 12.42 -8.27 9.44
N SER A 72 11.55 -8.47 8.46
CA SER A 72 11.76 -7.99 7.09
C SER A 72 11.96 -6.47 7.04
N MET A 73 11.16 -5.69 7.76
CA MET A 73 11.30 -4.23 7.86
C MET A 73 12.66 -3.83 8.44
N ILE A 74 13.09 -4.48 9.52
CA ILE A 74 14.39 -4.19 10.15
C ILE A 74 15.54 -4.52 9.20
N PHE A 75 15.61 -5.76 8.70
CA PHE A 75 16.77 -6.24 7.95
C PHE A 75 16.80 -5.78 6.49
N GLN A 76 15.64 -5.62 5.84
CA GLN A 76 15.58 -5.25 4.42
C GLN A 76 15.49 -3.74 4.19
N HIS A 77 15.03 -2.97 5.17
CA HIS A 77 14.76 -1.54 4.99
C HIS A 77 15.54 -0.66 5.97
N PHE A 78 15.30 -0.78 7.29
CA PHE A 78 15.92 0.10 8.27
C PHE A 78 17.44 -0.09 8.40
N LEU A 79 17.93 -1.33 8.44
CA LEU A 79 19.37 -1.59 8.55
C LEU A 79 20.15 -1.05 7.33
N PRO A 80 19.74 -1.33 6.07
CA PRO A 80 20.37 -0.69 4.91
C PRO A 80 20.24 0.84 4.89
N ALA A 81 19.12 1.39 5.36
CA ALA A 81 18.92 2.83 5.45
C ALA A 81 19.87 3.50 6.45
N PHE A 82 20.07 2.88 7.62
CA PHE A 82 21.03 3.32 8.62
C PHE A 82 22.46 3.34 8.09
N ILE A 83 22.88 2.28 7.41
CA ILE A 83 24.20 2.23 6.76
C ILE A 83 24.29 3.32 5.68
N GLY A 84 23.26 3.47 4.84
CA GLY A 84 23.22 4.46 3.77
C GLY A 84 23.29 5.90 4.28
N ASP A 85 22.56 6.23 5.34
CA ASP A 85 22.61 7.55 5.99
C ASP A 85 23.97 7.83 6.63
N GLY A 86 24.62 6.81 7.19
CA GLY A 86 25.99 6.92 7.68
C GLY A 86 26.97 7.27 6.54
N VAL A 87 26.87 6.56 5.41
CA VAL A 87 27.68 6.86 4.22
C VAL A 87 27.41 8.27 3.71
N LEU A 88 26.14 8.68 3.59
CA LEU A 88 25.76 10.03 3.17
C LEU A 88 26.41 11.09 4.08
N SER A 89 26.36 10.88 5.39
CA SER A 89 26.94 11.80 6.37
C SER A 89 28.45 11.91 6.23
N ILE A 90 29.16 10.79 6.00
CA ILE A 90 30.62 10.76 5.79
C ILE A 90 31.00 11.55 4.52
N ILE A 91 30.22 11.44 3.44
CA ILE A 91 30.48 12.19 2.19
C ILE A 91 29.91 13.61 2.21
N GLY A 92 29.49 14.13 3.37
CA GLY A 92 28.96 15.49 3.55
C GLY A 92 27.56 15.71 2.97
N LYS A 93 26.84 14.65 2.64
CA LYS A 93 25.43 14.71 2.19
C LYS A 93 24.48 14.56 3.36
N LYS A 94 23.30 15.17 3.24
CA LYS A 94 22.25 15.10 4.25
C LYS A 94 21.66 13.67 4.32
N PRO A 95 21.70 12.98 5.47
CA PRO A 95 20.99 11.72 5.65
C PRO A 95 19.47 11.93 5.60
N PHE A 96 18.75 11.02 4.98
CA PHE A 96 17.29 11.10 4.83
C PHE A 96 16.58 9.74 4.76
N LEU A 97 17.31 8.63 4.59
CA LEU A 97 16.74 7.32 4.33
C LEU A 97 15.95 6.77 5.53
N ASN A 98 16.48 6.89 6.75
CA ASN A 98 15.75 6.43 7.94
C ASN A 98 14.45 7.19 8.13
N LYS A 99 14.50 8.53 8.00
CA LYS A 99 13.31 9.39 8.12
C LYS A 99 12.24 9.00 7.08
N ALA A 100 12.65 8.66 5.86
CA ALA A 100 11.71 8.17 4.85
C ALA A 100 11.06 6.85 5.25
N TYR A 101 11.83 5.90 5.80
CA TYR A 101 11.27 4.62 6.26
C TYR A 101 10.41 4.75 7.53
N GLU A 102 10.72 5.68 8.43
CA GLU A 102 9.84 6.01 9.57
C GLU A 102 8.47 6.50 9.09
N GLN A 103 8.45 7.38 8.09
CA GLN A 103 7.21 7.85 7.47
C GLN A 103 6.43 6.71 6.80
N ILE A 104 7.12 5.87 6.02
CA ILE A 104 6.50 4.69 5.40
C ILE A 104 5.90 3.76 6.46
N ASN A 105 6.64 3.46 7.53
CA ASN A 105 6.17 2.59 8.61
C ASN A 105 4.97 3.19 9.36
N ALA A 106 4.96 4.50 9.58
CA ALA A 106 3.81 5.20 10.16
C ALA A 106 2.57 5.09 9.26
N MET A 107 2.74 5.30 7.94
CA MET A 107 1.64 5.13 6.97
C MET A 107 1.14 3.69 6.94
N GLN A 108 2.02 2.70 6.91
CA GLN A 108 1.65 1.28 6.95
C GLN A 108 0.89 0.93 8.23
N THR A 109 1.33 1.46 9.37
CA THR A 109 0.66 1.23 10.66
C THR A 109 -0.75 1.81 10.63
N ALA A 110 -0.91 3.05 10.16
CA ALA A 110 -2.22 3.71 10.04
C ALA A 110 -3.16 2.99 9.06
N LEU A 111 -2.63 2.46 7.96
CA LEU A 111 -3.41 1.77 6.92
C LEU A 111 -3.65 0.29 7.22
N SER A 112 -2.94 -0.31 8.18
CA SER A 112 -3.00 -1.75 8.44
C SER A 112 -4.42 -2.26 8.64
N PHE A 113 -5.20 -1.60 9.50
CA PHE A 113 -6.59 -1.99 9.77
C PHE A 113 -7.45 -1.99 8.51
N PHE A 114 -7.34 -0.95 7.67
CA PHE A 114 -8.14 -0.83 6.46
C PHE A 114 -7.71 -1.79 5.34
N THR A 115 -6.42 -2.11 5.28
CA THR A 115 -5.84 -2.92 4.20
C THR A 115 -5.88 -4.42 4.48
N THR A 116 -6.05 -4.84 5.74
CA THR A 116 -6.08 -6.27 6.13
C THR A 116 -7.47 -6.78 6.49
N HIS A 117 -8.50 -5.94 6.39
CA HIS A 117 -9.89 -6.33 6.60
C HIS A 117 -10.68 -6.09 5.32
N GLU A 118 -11.70 -6.91 5.12
CA GLU A 118 -12.64 -6.74 4.02
C GLU A 118 -13.74 -5.77 4.44
N TRP A 119 -14.13 -4.89 3.51
CA TRP A 119 -15.10 -3.84 3.75
C TRP A 119 -16.16 -3.87 2.66
N THR A 120 -17.40 -4.14 3.07
CA THR A 120 -18.56 -4.00 2.20
C THR A 120 -19.30 -2.74 2.60
N PHE A 121 -19.44 -1.81 1.65
CA PHE A 121 -20.18 -0.58 1.84
C PHE A 121 -21.53 -0.71 1.14
N ARG A 122 -22.59 -0.28 1.82
CA ARG A 122 -23.94 -0.22 1.25
C ARG A 122 -24.03 0.90 0.21
N THR A 123 -24.41 0.55 -1.01
CA THR A 123 -24.45 1.44 -2.20
C THR A 123 -25.82 1.48 -2.88
N GLU A 124 -26.89 0.98 -2.23
CA GLU A 124 -28.20 0.77 -2.88
C GLU A 124 -28.77 2.06 -3.49
N LYS A 125 -28.63 3.18 -2.78
CA LYS A 125 -29.07 4.50 -3.28
C LYS A 125 -28.30 4.98 -4.51
N LEU A 126 -27.04 4.59 -4.64
CA LEU A 126 -26.23 4.95 -5.80
C LEU A 126 -26.66 4.14 -7.03
N GLU A 127 -27.03 2.88 -6.82
CA GLU A 127 -27.59 2.01 -7.86
C GLU A 127 -28.95 2.55 -8.32
N GLU A 128 -29.85 2.88 -7.38
CA GLU A 128 -31.12 3.54 -7.67
C GLU A 128 -30.92 4.86 -8.45
N LEU A 129 -29.89 5.65 -8.08
CA LEU A 129 -29.56 6.87 -8.79
C LEU A 129 -29.11 6.58 -10.23
N SER A 130 -28.27 5.57 -10.44
CA SER A 130 -27.79 5.18 -11.77
C SER A 130 -28.95 4.74 -12.69
N GLU A 131 -29.94 4.05 -12.14
CA GLU A 131 -31.15 3.65 -12.87
C GLU A 131 -32.04 4.85 -13.26
N PHE A 132 -32.05 5.90 -12.43
CA PHE A 132 -32.82 7.12 -12.67
C PHE A 132 -32.19 8.03 -13.74
N LEU A 133 -30.87 7.97 -13.95
CA LEU A 133 -30.18 8.77 -14.95
C LEU A 133 -30.59 8.34 -16.38
N ASP A 134 -30.68 9.33 -17.28
CA ASP A 134 -30.83 9.05 -18.70
C ASP A 134 -29.52 8.53 -19.31
N GLU A 135 -29.56 8.10 -20.57
CA GLU A 135 -28.39 7.50 -21.21
C GLU A 135 -27.23 8.49 -21.43
N ASN A 136 -27.52 9.78 -21.60
CA ASN A 136 -26.47 10.79 -21.77
C ASN A 136 -25.79 11.07 -20.43
N ASP A 137 -26.57 11.26 -19.37
CA ASP A 137 -26.07 11.50 -18.03
C ASP A 137 -25.30 10.29 -17.49
N ARG A 138 -25.76 9.07 -17.77
CA ARG A 138 -25.03 7.85 -17.37
C ARG A 138 -23.68 7.71 -18.07
N ARG A 139 -23.56 8.19 -19.32
CA ARG A 139 -22.28 8.19 -20.06
C ARG A 139 -21.32 9.27 -19.56
N GLU A 140 -21.83 10.45 -19.23
CA GLU A 140 -21.02 11.55 -18.71
C GLU A 140 -20.56 11.27 -17.27
N PHE A 141 -21.45 10.70 -16.46
CA PHE A 141 -21.20 10.32 -15.07
C PHE A 141 -21.21 8.80 -14.92
N ASP A 142 -20.16 8.17 -15.43
CA ASP A 142 -20.01 6.73 -15.31
C ASP A 142 -19.71 6.32 -13.86
N ILE A 143 -20.70 5.70 -13.23
CA ILE A 143 -20.65 5.19 -11.85
C ILE A 143 -20.59 3.65 -11.85
N ASP A 144 -20.66 3.02 -13.03
CA ASP A 144 -20.61 1.58 -13.18
C ASP A 144 -19.17 1.06 -13.13
N VAL A 145 -18.80 0.54 -11.97
CA VAL A 145 -17.48 -0.04 -11.74
C VAL A 145 -17.42 -1.53 -12.10
N SER A 146 -18.52 -2.13 -12.56
CA SER A 146 -18.55 -3.57 -12.92
C SER A 146 -17.70 -3.88 -14.16
N SER A 147 -17.51 -2.89 -15.03
CA SER A 147 -16.68 -2.98 -16.24
C SER A 147 -15.21 -2.61 -16.00
N LEU A 148 -14.81 -2.35 -14.75
CA LEU A 148 -13.48 -1.88 -14.40
C LEU A 148 -12.38 -2.88 -14.78
N ILE A 149 -11.41 -2.41 -15.55
CA ILE A 149 -10.19 -3.16 -15.88
C ILE A 149 -9.07 -2.73 -14.91
N TRP A 150 -8.75 -3.59 -13.94
CA TRP A 150 -7.78 -3.28 -12.88
C TRP A 150 -6.38 -2.89 -13.39
N ASP A 151 -5.88 -3.59 -14.42
CA ASP A 151 -4.56 -3.30 -14.99
C ASP A 151 -4.50 -1.87 -15.55
N ASP A 152 -5.51 -1.46 -16.33
CA ASP A 152 -5.59 -0.12 -16.90
C ASP A 152 -5.76 0.94 -15.82
N PHE A 153 -6.67 0.70 -14.87
CA PHE A 153 -6.89 1.60 -13.74
C PHE A 153 -5.59 1.85 -12.96
N LEU A 154 -4.87 0.79 -12.59
CA LEU A 154 -3.65 0.90 -11.79
C LEU A 154 -2.51 1.56 -12.57
N VAL A 155 -2.38 1.30 -13.88
CA VAL A 155 -1.37 2.00 -14.71
C VAL A 155 -1.64 3.51 -14.73
N HIS A 156 -2.89 3.91 -14.97
CA HIS A 156 -3.26 5.34 -14.98
C HIS A 156 -3.11 5.98 -13.60
N TYR A 157 -3.51 5.28 -12.54
CA TYR A 157 -3.32 5.73 -11.16
C TYR A 157 -1.84 6.00 -10.85
N VAL A 158 -0.95 5.07 -11.17
CA VAL A 158 0.48 5.21 -10.87
C VAL A 158 1.14 6.27 -11.76
N ARG A 159 0.72 6.41 -13.02
CA ARG A 159 1.16 7.53 -13.89
C ARG A 159 0.76 8.88 -13.29
N GLY A 160 -0.49 9.01 -12.86
CA GLY A 160 -0.97 10.23 -12.19
C GLY A 160 -0.19 10.54 -10.92
N LEU A 161 0.12 9.52 -10.10
CA LEU A 161 0.97 9.70 -8.91
C LEU A 161 2.37 10.21 -9.28
N ARG A 162 3.00 9.61 -10.31
CA ARG A 162 4.31 10.05 -10.80
C ARG A 162 4.28 11.50 -11.29
N ASP A 163 3.31 11.84 -12.13
CA ASP A 163 3.30 13.11 -12.85
C ASP A 163 2.85 14.27 -11.96
N HIS A 164 1.85 14.05 -11.09
CA HIS A 164 1.23 15.12 -10.31
C HIS A 164 1.71 15.19 -8.86
N VAL A 165 2.01 14.05 -8.22
CA VAL A 165 2.43 14.03 -6.80
C VAL A 165 3.95 14.04 -6.70
N LEU A 166 4.63 13.13 -7.43
CA LEU A 166 6.09 13.05 -7.42
C LEU A 166 6.74 14.09 -8.35
N LYS A 167 5.98 14.64 -9.29
CA LYS A 167 6.45 15.63 -10.28
C LYS A 167 7.67 15.12 -11.05
N GLU A 168 7.68 13.85 -11.42
CA GLU A 168 8.75 13.24 -12.21
C GLU A 168 8.39 13.23 -13.70
N GLU A 169 9.34 13.62 -14.55
CA GLU A 169 9.17 13.52 -16.00
C GLU A 169 9.18 12.06 -16.44
N HIS A 170 8.36 11.72 -17.44
CA HIS A 170 8.48 10.44 -18.13
C HIS A 170 9.74 10.44 -18.99
N LYS A 171 10.74 9.67 -18.56
CA LYS A 171 11.92 9.35 -19.39
C LYS A 171 11.83 7.89 -19.79
N GLY A 172 12.34 7.57 -20.98
CA GLY A 172 12.42 6.21 -21.49
C GLY A 172 13.20 5.27 -20.56
N GLU A 173 13.38 4.01 -20.96
CA GLU A 173 14.03 3.00 -20.12
C GLU A 173 15.33 3.51 -19.48
N SER A 174 15.34 3.55 -18.16
CA SER A 174 16.53 3.93 -17.39
C SER A 174 17.32 2.69 -17.00
N THR A 175 18.62 2.67 -17.30
CA THR A 175 19.55 1.65 -16.78
C THR A 175 19.55 1.61 -15.26
N ARG A 176 19.15 2.71 -14.59
CA ARG A 176 19.02 2.81 -13.13
C ARG A 176 18.09 1.75 -12.55
N ILE A 177 16.94 1.46 -13.17
CA ILE A 177 16.01 0.43 -12.67
C ILE A 177 16.69 -0.94 -12.66
N ARG A 178 17.50 -1.26 -13.70
CA ARG A 178 18.26 -2.51 -13.76
C ARG A 178 19.33 -2.56 -12.67
N THR A 179 20.05 -1.47 -12.44
CA THR A 179 21.02 -1.37 -11.32
C THR A 179 20.34 -1.55 -9.97
N LEU A 180 19.20 -0.88 -9.73
CA LEU A 180 18.42 -1.02 -8.50
C LEU A 180 17.89 -2.44 -8.30
N TYR A 181 17.47 -3.10 -9.38
CA TYR A 181 17.09 -4.50 -9.36
C TYR A 181 18.25 -5.39 -8.90
N LEU A 182 19.44 -5.22 -9.50
CA LEU A 182 20.63 -5.97 -9.11
C LEU A 182 21.02 -5.71 -7.65
N ILE A 183 20.96 -4.47 -7.18
CA ILE A 183 21.19 -4.11 -5.78
C ILE A 183 20.17 -4.84 -4.87
N ASN A 184 18.89 -4.84 -5.23
CA ASN A 184 17.85 -5.52 -4.47
C ASN A 184 18.09 -7.05 -4.42
N GLN A 185 18.53 -7.65 -5.52
CA GLN A 185 18.87 -9.08 -5.54
C GLN A 185 20.11 -9.39 -4.71
N ALA A 186 21.17 -8.59 -4.84
CA ALA A 186 22.36 -8.74 -4.01
C ALA A 186 22.03 -8.62 -2.52
N GLN A 187 21.22 -7.64 -2.13
CA GLN A 187 20.75 -7.51 -0.75
C GLN A 187 19.97 -8.74 -0.28
N THR A 188 19.05 -9.25 -1.11
CA THR A 188 18.28 -10.46 -0.80
C THR A 188 19.19 -11.67 -0.61
N CYS A 189 20.16 -11.87 -1.50
CA CYS A 189 21.14 -12.95 -1.39
C CYS A 189 21.99 -12.82 -0.13
N LEU A 190 22.49 -11.63 0.19
CA LEU A 190 23.28 -11.38 1.40
C LEU A 190 22.50 -11.73 2.67
N LEU A 191 21.23 -11.32 2.75
CA LEU A 191 20.36 -11.64 3.89
C LEU A 191 20.08 -13.14 3.98
N ALA A 192 19.84 -13.81 2.85
CA ALA A 192 19.63 -15.26 2.81
C ALA A 192 20.89 -16.03 3.26
N CYS A 193 22.07 -15.64 2.76
CA CYS A 193 23.34 -16.22 3.19
C CYS A 193 23.59 -16.01 4.69
N GLY A 194 23.35 -14.79 5.20
CA GLY A 194 23.48 -14.50 6.62
C GLY A 194 22.56 -15.36 7.49
N ALA A 195 21.30 -15.53 7.07
CA ALA A 195 20.35 -16.40 7.77
C ALA A 195 20.79 -17.88 7.76
N LEU A 196 21.33 -18.37 6.65
CA LEU A 196 21.84 -19.75 6.56
C LEU A 196 23.06 -19.98 7.46
N VAL A 197 23.98 -19.02 7.54
CA VAL A 197 25.13 -19.09 8.45
C VAL A 197 24.66 -19.10 9.90
N ALA A 198 23.79 -18.16 10.29
CA ALA A 198 23.24 -18.11 11.64
C ALA A 198 22.53 -19.42 12.03
N PHE A 199 21.77 -20.01 11.11
CA PHE A 199 21.11 -21.30 11.33
C PHE A 199 22.13 -22.43 11.59
N LYS A 200 23.23 -22.47 10.82
CA LYS A 200 24.30 -23.45 11.02
C LYS A 200 24.99 -23.27 12.37
N GLU A 201 25.29 -22.05 12.77
CA GLU A 201 25.92 -21.75 14.06
C GLU A 201 25.04 -22.16 15.24
N VAL A 202 23.75 -21.80 15.21
CA VAL A 202 22.79 -22.19 16.25
C VAL A 202 22.67 -23.71 16.34
N ARG A 203 22.59 -24.39 15.19
CA ARG A 203 22.54 -25.85 15.14
C ARG A 203 23.80 -26.49 15.72
N TRP A 204 24.98 -25.98 15.35
CA TRP A 204 26.25 -26.47 15.87
C TRP A 204 26.35 -26.30 17.40
N LEU A 205 25.94 -25.14 17.92
CA LEU A 205 25.89 -24.89 19.37
C LEU A 205 24.93 -25.83 20.08
N ALA A 206 23.75 -26.10 19.52
CA ALA A 206 22.79 -27.05 20.08
C ALA A 206 23.37 -28.47 20.14
N GLU A 207 23.94 -28.95 19.02
CA GLU A 207 24.60 -30.26 18.95
C GLU A 207 25.78 -30.36 19.93
N SER A 208 26.54 -29.27 20.09
CA SER A 208 27.65 -29.21 21.06
C SER A 208 27.15 -29.29 22.50
N LEU A 209 26.08 -28.57 22.86
CA LEU A 209 25.51 -28.58 24.20
C LEU A 209 24.89 -29.94 24.54
N ASP A 210 24.15 -30.55 23.61
CA ASP A 210 23.60 -31.90 23.80
C ASP A 210 24.72 -32.93 24.04
N GLY A 211 25.85 -32.80 23.34
CA GLY A 211 27.04 -33.61 23.56
C GLY A 211 27.70 -33.44 24.94
N TYR A 212 27.59 -32.25 25.56
CA TYR A 212 28.10 -31.98 26.91
C TYR A 212 27.16 -32.47 28.02
N PHE A 213 25.84 -32.53 27.79
CA PHE A 213 24.87 -32.99 28.79
C PHE A 213 24.60 -34.51 28.73
N CYS A 214 24.98 -35.20 27.66
CA CYS A 214 24.88 -36.65 27.51
C CYS A 214 26.17 -37.43 27.86
N ALA A 215 27.25 -36.76 28.26
CA ALA A 215 28.51 -37.36 28.74
C ALA A 215 28.64 -37.24 30.26
#